data_AF-A0A2A9GPQ4-F1
#
_entry.id   AF-A0A2A9GPQ4-F1
#
_cell.length_a   1.000
_cell.length_b   1.000
_cell.length_c   1.000
_cell.angle_alpha   90.00
_cell.angle_beta   90.00
_cell.angle_gamma   90.00
#
_symmetry.space_group_name_H-M   'P 1'
#
loop_
_entity.id
_entity.type
_entity.pdbx_description
1 polymer ?
#
loop_
_entity_poly.entity_id
_entity_poly.type
_entity_poly.pdbx_seq_one_letter_code
_entity_poly.pdbx_strand_id
1 'polypeptide(L)'
;MAYRYSNLTAALGDKRSPLREFLDRRFPHVRALQTDFRARSGELWVPGGSADPGQVGAALDLAVRFLLDPQDRAEISWIGFANHARELEQIVGVVKAAQRAAVNGDAAALGRACWALALTTEVYRAGLRRGSALDGLLRADRFRTPELLGLAGADAIEQLVALQGLAERELLPRLRPPYRLGPTFTGSEFCAADADLIAGGVLIDIKTRLGVRDPKTGVRSDRLTLADVYQLLGYLFFDRDDAYRITDLAIYSARYGALIGWPVAEALQALAGEPVDLPEVRAEVWSLLTH
;
A
#
# COMPACT_ATOMS: atom_id res chain seq x y z
N MET A 1 2.66 -23.41 18.06
CA MET A 1 1.22 -23.09 17.86
C MET A 1 1.13 -22.34 16.54
N ALA A 2 -0.03 -22.31 15.85
CA ALA A 2 -0.14 -21.48 14.65
C ALA A 2 -0.13 -19.98 15.05
N TYR A 3 0.54 -19.15 14.27
CA TYR A 3 0.58 -17.70 14.49
C TYR A 3 -0.84 -17.12 14.51
N ARG A 4 -1.17 -16.33 15.55
CA ARG A 4 -2.56 -15.96 15.84
C ARG A 4 -3.15 -14.86 14.94
N TYR A 5 -2.35 -14.19 14.12
CA TYR A 5 -2.79 -13.05 13.33
C TYR A 5 -2.93 -13.42 11.85
N SER A 6 -4.04 -12.99 11.26
CA SER A 6 -4.31 -13.22 9.84
C SER A 6 -3.65 -12.21 8.90
N ASN A 7 -3.19 -11.05 9.40
CA ASN A 7 -2.50 -10.03 8.60
C ASN A 7 -1.50 -9.20 9.39
N LEU A 8 -0.48 -8.69 8.69
CA LEU A 8 0.67 -7.98 9.28
C LEU A 8 0.25 -6.72 10.03
N THR A 9 -0.69 -5.95 9.48
CA THR A 9 -1.20 -4.73 10.13
C THR A 9 -1.79 -5.04 11.51
N ALA A 10 -2.59 -6.11 11.63
CA ALA A 10 -3.15 -6.54 12.90
C ALA A 10 -2.07 -7.04 13.88
N ALA A 11 -1.09 -7.80 13.39
CA ALA A 11 0.05 -8.23 14.19
C ALA A 11 0.84 -7.04 14.76
N LEU A 12 1.17 -6.06 13.93
CA LEU A 12 1.92 -4.87 14.34
C LEU A 12 1.10 -3.91 15.22
N GLY A 13 -0.23 -3.92 15.08
CA GLY A 13 -1.14 -3.12 15.88
C GLY A 13 -1.29 -3.60 17.33
N ASP A 14 -1.13 -4.91 17.58
CA ASP A 14 -1.16 -5.47 18.93
C ASP A 14 0.24 -5.46 19.55
N LYS A 15 0.43 -4.61 20.58
CA LYS A 15 1.68 -4.51 21.35
C LYS A 15 2.13 -5.81 22.02
N ARG A 16 1.23 -6.78 22.16
CA ARG A 16 1.51 -8.11 22.73
C ARG A 16 1.67 -9.19 21.66
N SER A 17 1.76 -8.82 20.39
CA SER A 17 2.11 -9.79 19.35
C SER A 17 3.60 -10.10 19.45
N PRO A 18 4.02 -11.37 19.24
CA PRO A 18 5.45 -11.72 19.27
C PRO A 18 6.29 -10.89 18.30
N LEU A 19 5.75 -10.64 17.10
CA LEU A 19 6.42 -9.81 16.09
C LEU A 19 6.56 -8.36 16.56
N ARG A 20 5.51 -7.79 17.16
CA ARG A 20 5.54 -6.41 17.63
C ARG A 20 6.49 -6.24 18.81
N GLU A 21 6.47 -7.15 19.77
CA GLU A 21 7.41 -7.15 20.91
C GLU A 21 8.86 -7.29 20.44
N PHE A 22 9.11 -8.15 19.47
CA PHE A 22 10.42 -8.28 18.84
C PHE A 22 10.89 -6.95 18.22
N LEU A 23 10.04 -6.29 17.42
CA LEU A 23 10.38 -5.02 16.77
C LEU A 23 10.57 -3.88 17.79
N ASP A 24 9.71 -3.78 18.80
CA ASP A 24 9.83 -2.78 19.87
C ASP A 24 11.16 -2.95 20.65
N ARG A 25 11.62 -4.20 20.83
CA ARG A 25 12.89 -4.51 21.49
C ARG A 25 14.11 -4.30 20.59
N ARG A 26 14.09 -4.85 19.38
CA ARG A 26 15.25 -4.91 18.47
C ARG A 26 15.46 -3.62 17.69
N PHE A 27 14.40 -2.88 17.40
CA PHE A 27 14.40 -1.69 16.55
C PHE A 27 13.68 -0.49 17.19
N PRO A 28 14.09 -0.02 18.39
CA PRO A 28 13.40 1.05 19.10
C PRO A 28 13.70 2.47 18.56
N HIS A 29 14.79 2.66 17.81
CA HIS A 29 15.35 3.99 17.52
C HIS A 29 14.84 4.63 16.21
N VAL A 30 13.54 4.89 16.11
CA VAL A 30 12.92 5.45 14.88
C VAL A 30 13.22 6.92 14.58
N ARG A 31 13.74 7.68 15.54
CA ARG A 31 13.83 9.16 15.44
C ARG A 31 14.70 9.66 14.29
N ALA A 32 15.77 8.93 13.94
CA ALA A 32 16.66 9.32 12.85
C ALA A 32 15.91 9.32 11.51
N LEU A 33 15.24 8.21 11.18
CA LEU A 33 14.43 8.07 9.97
C LEU A 33 13.24 9.05 9.97
N GLN A 34 12.59 9.26 11.12
CA GLN A 34 11.48 10.21 11.21
C GLN A 34 11.90 11.67 10.94
N THR A 35 13.05 12.07 11.48
CA THR A 35 13.61 13.42 11.27
C THR A 35 13.98 13.62 9.80
N ASP A 36 14.69 12.65 9.23
CA ASP A 36 15.10 12.71 7.83
C ASP A 36 13.89 12.70 6.88
N PHE A 37 12.90 11.83 7.12
CA PHE A 37 11.66 11.82 6.35
C PHE A 37 10.97 13.19 6.37
N ARG A 38 10.82 13.79 7.56
CA ARG A 38 10.19 15.11 7.69
C ARG A 38 10.97 16.20 6.97
N ALA A 39 12.31 16.12 6.96
CA ALA A 39 13.15 17.08 6.26
C ALA A 39 13.02 16.98 4.73
N ARG A 40 12.78 15.76 4.21
CA ARG A 40 12.71 15.48 2.77
C ARG A 40 11.29 15.45 2.19
N SER A 41 10.24 15.38 3.02
CA SER A 41 8.85 15.26 2.53
C SER A 41 8.33 16.49 1.80
N GLY A 42 8.91 17.67 2.01
CA GLY A 42 8.49 18.89 1.34
C GLY A 42 7.08 19.35 1.70
N GLU A 43 6.44 20.04 0.75
CA GLU A 43 5.13 20.68 0.91
C GLU A 43 3.98 19.85 0.33
N LEU A 44 2.76 20.14 0.79
CA LEU A 44 1.56 19.45 0.32
C LEU A 44 1.16 19.95 -1.08
N TRP A 45 1.15 19.05 -2.06
CA TRP A 45 0.75 19.35 -3.45
C TRP A 45 -0.71 19.03 -3.72
N VAL A 46 -1.20 17.89 -3.21
CA VAL A 46 -2.58 17.46 -3.44
C VAL A 46 -3.38 17.53 -2.14
N PRO A 47 -4.23 18.56 -1.97
CA PRO A 47 -5.08 18.69 -0.79
C PRO A 47 -6.10 17.55 -0.70
N GLY A 48 -6.60 17.34 0.51
CA GLY A 48 -7.68 16.38 0.73
C GLY A 48 -9.02 16.99 0.33
N GLY A 49 -9.96 16.11 0.03
CA GLY A 49 -11.35 16.48 -0.26
C GLY A 49 -12.34 15.78 0.66
N SER A 50 -13.55 15.60 0.14
CA SER A 50 -14.66 14.93 0.83
C SER A 50 -14.69 13.41 0.65
N ALA A 51 -13.95 12.86 -0.32
CA ALA A 51 -13.83 11.42 -0.53
C ALA A 51 -13.14 10.71 0.65
N ASP A 52 -13.51 9.45 0.87
CA ASP A 52 -12.89 8.60 1.90
C ASP A 52 -11.37 8.48 1.66
N PRO A 53 -10.52 8.96 2.60
CA PRO A 53 -9.07 8.96 2.39
C PRO A 53 -8.44 7.57 2.24
N GLY A 54 -9.00 6.55 2.90
CA GLY A 54 -8.53 5.18 2.80
C GLY A 54 -8.79 4.60 1.42
N GLN A 55 -9.98 4.84 0.89
CA GLN A 55 -10.39 4.45 -0.46
C GLN A 55 -9.57 5.17 -1.54
N VAL A 56 -9.28 6.46 -1.37
CA VAL A 56 -8.36 7.20 -2.26
C VAL A 56 -6.96 6.56 -2.23
N GLY A 57 -6.47 6.16 -1.05
CA GLY A 57 -5.21 5.45 -0.88
C GLY A 57 -5.15 4.13 -1.65
N ALA A 58 -6.13 3.25 -1.42
CA ALA A 58 -6.20 1.95 -2.07
C ALA A 58 -6.37 2.08 -3.60
N ALA A 59 -7.14 3.07 -4.06
CA ALA A 59 -7.30 3.33 -5.49
C ALA A 59 -6.01 3.88 -6.13
N LEU A 60 -5.25 4.73 -5.41
CA LEU A 60 -3.96 5.21 -5.92
C LEU A 60 -2.94 4.08 -6.01
N ASP A 61 -2.87 3.19 -5.02
CA ASP A 61 -1.99 2.01 -5.06
C ASP A 61 -2.22 1.21 -6.36
N LEU A 62 -3.48 0.85 -6.65
CA LEU A 62 -3.84 0.17 -7.90
C LEU A 62 -3.51 1.00 -9.14
N ALA A 63 -3.75 2.32 -9.13
CA ALA A 63 -3.43 3.17 -10.27
C ALA A 63 -1.93 3.18 -10.57
N VAL A 64 -1.06 3.24 -9.55
CA VAL A 64 0.40 3.14 -9.73
C VAL A 64 0.81 1.82 -10.38
N ARG A 65 0.14 0.71 -10.03
CA ARG A 65 0.38 -0.59 -10.68
C ARG A 65 0.07 -0.53 -12.18
N PHE A 66 -1.09 -0.03 -12.57
CA PHE A 66 -1.47 0.11 -13.97
C PHE A 66 -0.61 1.12 -14.75
N LEU A 67 -0.10 2.17 -14.09
CA LEU A 67 0.83 3.11 -14.72
C LEU A 67 2.21 2.48 -14.97
N LEU A 68 2.65 1.57 -14.12
CA LEU A 68 3.92 0.82 -14.29
C LEU A 68 3.78 -0.36 -15.26
N ASP A 69 2.66 -1.08 -15.19
CA ASP A 69 2.31 -2.17 -16.08
C ASP A 69 0.83 -2.07 -16.47
N PRO A 70 0.51 -1.53 -17.66
CA PRO A 70 -0.86 -1.45 -18.15
C PRO A 70 -1.55 -2.81 -18.35
N GLN A 71 -0.84 -3.93 -18.22
CA GLN A 71 -1.40 -5.28 -18.28
C GLN A 71 -1.58 -5.92 -16.89
N ASP A 72 -1.35 -5.18 -15.80
CA ASP A 72 -1.60 -5.67 -14.44
C ASP A 72 -3.01 -6.26 -14.31
N ARG A 73 -3.12 -7.35 -13.55
CA ARG A 73 -4.36 -8.11 -13.41
C ARG A 73 -5.16 -7.70 -12.17
N ALA A 74 -4.55 -6.93 -11.28
CA ALA A 74 -5.09 -6.51 -9.99
C ALA A 74 -5.70 -7.69 -9.21
N GLU A 75 -4.97 -8.80 -9.09
CA GLU A 75 -5.54 -10.06 -8.60
C GLU A 75 -6.15 -9.96 -7.20
N ILE A 76 -5.65 -9.07 -6.33
CA ILE A 76 -6.24 -8.85 -5.01
C ILE A 76 -7.70 -8.36 -5.06
N SER A 77 -8.09 -7.69 -6.14
CA SER A 77 -9.42 -7.08 -6.29
C SER A 77 -10.55 -8.08 -6.51
N TRP A 78 -10.25 -9.33 -6.87
CA TRP A 78 -11.26 -10.36 -7.10
C TRP A 78 -11.29 -11.47 -6.05
N ILE A 79 -10.35 -11.51 -5.09
CA ILE A 79 -10.26 -12.59 -4.09
C ILE A 79 -11.55 -12.68 -3.25
N GLY A 80 -12.11 -11.55 -2.83
CA GLY A 80 -13.36 -11.49 -2.07
C GLY A 80 -14.58 -12.05 -2.83
N PHE A 81 -14.47 -12.20 -4.15
CA PHE A 81 -15.53 -12.67 -5.04
C PHE A 81 -15.16 -13.97 -5.76
N ALA A 82 -14.10 -14.69 -5.35
CA ALA A 82 -13.58 -15.86 -6.05
C ALA A 82 -14.63 -16.97 -6.30
N ASN A 83 -15.61 -17.10 -5.39
CA ASN A 83 -16.70 -18.09 -5.50
C ASN A 83 -17.99 -17.52 -6.14
N HIS A 84 -17.95 -16.33 -6.73
CA HIS A 84 -19.10 -15.60 -7.27
C HIS A 84 -18.87 -15.29 -8.76
N ALA A 85 -19.10 -16.29 -9.63
CA ALA A 85 -18.71 -16.23 -11.04
C ALA A 85 -19.28 -15.03 -11.81
N ARG A 86 -20.54 -14.63 -11.52
CA ARG A 86 -21.17 -13.49 -12.17
C ARG A 86 -20.51 -12.18 -11.77
N GLU A 87 -20.29 -11.96 -10.49
CA GLU A 87 -19.63 -10.77 -9.94
C GLU A 87 -18.18 -10.68 -10.41
N LEU A 88 -17.49 -11.82 -10.44
CA LEU A 88 -16.11 -11.94 -10.94
C LEU A 88 -15.99 -11.46 -12.39
N GLU A 89 -16.91 -11.85 -13.28
CA GLU A 89 -16.93 -11.37 -14.66
C GLU A 89 -16.99 -9.84 -14.75
N GLN A 90 -17.78 -9.21 -13.86
CA GLN A 90 -17.95 -7.77 -13.84
C GLN A 90 -16.71 -7.05 -13.31
N ILE A 91 -16.02 -7.63 -12.31
CA ILE A 91 -14.73 -7.14 -11.79
C ILE A 91 -13.67 -7.25 -12.89
N VAL A 92 -13.61 -8.36 -13.62
CA VAL A 92 -12.72 -8.51 -14.79
C VAL A 92 -13.02 -7.44 -15.85
N GLY A 93 -14.29 -7.08 -16.05
CA GLY A 93 -14.69 -5.96 -16.90
C GLY A 93 -14.10 -4.61 -16.43
N VAL A 94 -14.04 -4.37 -15.12
CA VAL A 94 -13.40 -3.18 -14.52
C VAL A 94 -11.88 -3.22 -14.72
N VAL A 95 -11.22 -4.37 -14.51
CA VAL A 95 -9.78 -4.53 -14.80
C VAL A 95 -9.48 -4.18 -16.26
N LYS A 96 -10.24 -4.72 -17.21
CA LYS A 96 -10.09 -4.38 -18.63
C LYS A 96 -10.31 -2.89 -18.92
N ALA A 97 -11.19 -2.22 -18.17
CA ALA A 97 -11.38 -0.77 -18.28
C ALA A 97 -10.16 0.01 -17.75
N ALA A 98 -9.57 -0.41 -16.62
CA ALA A 98 -8.34 0.16 -16.07
C ALA A 98 -7.18 0.01 -17.06
N GLN A 99 -6.97 -1.19 -17.62
CA GLN A 99 -5.92 -1.46 -18.61
C GLN A 99 -6.04 -0.56 -19.83
N ARG A 100 -7.26 -0.43 -20.41
CA ARG A 100 -7.50 0.49 -21.54
C ARG A 100 -7.25 1.95 -21.16
N ALA A 101 -7.69 2.38 -19.98
CA ALA A 101 -7.50 3.75 -19.53
C ALA A 101 -6.01 4.07 -19.33
N ALA A 102 -5.23 3.15 -18.76
CA ALA A 102 -3.78 3.29 -18.60
C ALA A 102 -3.05 3.38 -19.94
N VAL A 103 -3.37 2.50 -20.90
CA VAL A 103 -2.80 2.55 -22.27
C VAL A 103 -3.13 3.87 -22.98
N ASN A 104 -4.34 4.38 -22.80
CA ASN A 104 -4.80 5.60 -23.46
C ASN A 104 -4.39 6.89 -22.73
N GLY A 105 -3.80 6.81 -21.53
CA GLY A 105 -3.50 7.97 -20.70
C GLY A 105 -4.75 8.70 -20.16
N ASP A 106 -5.88 8.00 -20.02
CA ASP A 106 -7.11 8.58 -19.45
C ASP A 106 -7.12 8.42 -17.93
N ALA A 107 -6.52 9.39 -17.24
CA ALA A 107 -6.38 9.40 -15.78
C ALA A 107 -7.74 9.36 -15.04
N ALA A 108 -8.80 9.94 -15.63
CA ALA A 108 -10.12 9.98 -15.00
C ALA A 108 -10.83 8.62 -15.12
N ALA A 109 -10.73 7.96 -16.28
CA ALA A 109 -11.22 6.59 -16.44
C ALA A 109 -10.41 5.60 -15.58
N LEU A 110 -9.09 5.77 -15.51
CA LEU A 110 -8.23 4.94 -14.65
C LEU A 110 -8.60 5.12 -13.18
N GLY A 111 -8.82 6.37 -12.74
CA GLY A 111 -9.26 6.68 -11.39
C GLY A 111 -10.60 6.02 -11.03
N ARG A 112 -11.59 6.05 -11.94
CA ARG A 112 -12.88 5.35 -11.74
C ARG A 112 -12.71 3.83 -11.62
N ALA A 113 -11.90 3.24 -12.48
CA ALA A 113 -11.65 1.80 -12.46
C ALA A 113 -10.92 1.39 -11.18
N CYS A 114 -9.87 2.11 -10.79
CA CYS A 114 -9.11 1.82 -9.57
C CYS A 114 -9.94 2.06 -8.31
N TRP A 115 -10.85 3.06 -8.29
CA TRP A 115 -11.80 3.23 -7.20
C TRP A 115 -12.71 2.02 -7.03
N ALA A 116 -13.27 1.51 -8.12
CA ALA A 116 -14.10 0.32 -8.11
C ALA A 116 -13.34 -0.93 -7.66
N LEU A 117 -12.12 -1.16 -8.18
CA LEU A 117 -11.27 -2.29 -7.80
C LEU A 117 -10.81 -2.21 -6.33
N ALA A 118 -10.56 -1.00 -5.82
CA ALA A 118 -10.25 -0.81 -4.42
C ALA A 118 -11.46 -1.18 -3.52
N LEU A 119 -12.69 -0.84 -3.93
CA LEU A 119 -13.89 -1.22 -3.17
C LEU A 119 -14.03 -2.75 -3.10
N THR A 120 -13.75 -3.47 -4.18
CA THR A 120 -13.84 -4.94 -4.19
C THR A 120 -12.68 -5.61 -3.47
N THR A 121 -11.51 -4.98 -3.45
CA THR A 121 -10.36 -5.39 -2.62
C THR A 121 -10.71 -5.33 -1.12
N GLU A 122 -11.44 -4.31 -0.67
CA GLU A 122 -11.85 -4.20 0.74
C GLU A 122 -12.80 -5.32 1.18
N VAL A 123 -13.53 -5.96 0.25
CA VAL A 123 -14.36 -7.14 0.56
C VAL A 123 -13.48 -8.32 0.98
N TYR A 124 -12.31 -8.50 0.37
CA TYR A 124 -11.35 -9.51 0.82
C TYR A 124 -10.79 -9.19 2.22
N ARG A 125 -10.45 -7.93 2.47
CA ARG A 125 -9.78 -7.50 3.72
C ARG A 125 -10.70 -7.45 4.93
N ALA A 126 -11.92 -6.97 4.76
CA ALA A 126 -12.83 -6.66 5.85
C ALA A 126 -14.23 -7.29 5.71
N GLY A 127 -14.46 -8.04 4.64
CA GLY A 127 -15.79 -8.55 4.29
C GLY A 127 -16.70 -7.48 3.68
N LEU A 128 -17.81 -7.93 3.08
CA LEU A 128 -18.82 -7.03 2.53
C LEU A 128 -19.56 -6.32 3.66
N ARG A 129 -19.43 -4.99 3.73
CA ARG A 129 -20.13 -4.17 4.73
C ARG A 129 -21.59 -3.94 4.31
N ARG A 130 -22.52 -4.24 5.22
CA ARG A 130 -23.95 -3.90 5.04
C ARG A 130 -24.13 -2.39 4.92
N GLY A 131 -24.92 -1.95 3.95
CA GLY A 131 -25.17 -0.54 3.63
C GLY A 131 -24.09 0.12 2.78
N SER A 132 -23.03 -0.60 2.39
CA SER A 132 -22.03 -0.08 1.46
C SER A 132 -22.58 0.05 0.04
N ALA A 133 -21.91 0.84 -0.80
CA ALA A 133 -22.30 1.00 -2.20
C ALA A 133 -22.31 -0.34 -2.96
N LEU A 134 -21.32 -1.22 -2.73
CA LEU A 134 -21.27 -2.55 -3.33
C LEU A 134 -22.44 -3.42 -2.88
N ASP A 135 -22.75 -3.42 -1.59
CA ASP A 135 -23.89 -4.16 -1.04
C ASP A 135 -25.22 -3.65 -1.62
N GLY A 136 -25.35 -2.32 -1.81
CA GLY A 136 -26.48 -1.73 -2.52
C GLY A 136 -26.63 -2.24 -3.96
N LEU A 137 -25.54 -2.32 -4.72
CA LEU A 137 -25.55 -2.87 -6.09
C LEU A 137 -25.92 -4.36 -6.12
N LEU A 138 -25.38 -5.17 -5.19
CA LEU A 138 -25.68 -6.60 -5.09
C LEU A 138 -27.16 -6.85 -4.78
N ARG A 139 -27.71 -6.16 -3.78
CA ARG A 139 -29.14 -6.31 -3.41
C ARG A 139 -30.09 -5.86 -4.51
N ALA A 140 -29.67 -4.93 -5.36
CA ALA A 140 -30.45 -4.42 -6.48
C ALA A 140 -30.27 -5.22 -7.78
N ASP A 141 -29.47 -6.28 -7.80
CA ASP A 141 -29.05 -7.01 -9.01
C ASP A 141 -28.38 -6.12 -10.09
N ARG A 142 -27.64 -5.12 -9.62
CA ARG A 142 -26.97 -4.09 -10.42
C ARG A 142 -25.44 -4.11 -10.31
N PHE A 143 -24.87 -5.19 -9.77
CA PHE A 143 -23.43 -5.39 -9.78
C PHE A 143 -22.97 -5.68 -11.21
N ARG A 144 -22.70 -4.63 -11.99
CA ARG A 144 -22.20 -4.70 -13.37
C ARG A 144 -21.08 -3.67 -13.56
N THR A 145 -20.21 -3.90 -14.54
CA THR A 145 -19.05 -3.04 -14.78
C THR A 145 -19.39 -1.54 -14.89
N PRO A 146 -20.42 -1.09 -15.65
CA PRO A 146 -20.74 0.34 -15.74
C PRO A 146 -21.14 0.95 -14.39
N GLU A 147 -21.96 0.24 -13.61
CA GLU A 147 -22.38 0.68 -12.27
C GLU A 147 -21.21 0.76 -11.29
N LEU A 148 -20.28 -0.21 -11.34
CA LEU A 148 -19.06 -0.18 -10.52
C LEU A 148 -18.19 1.03 -10.85
N LEU A 149 -17.97 1.31 -12.15
CA LEU A 149 -17.22 2.48 -12.61
C LEU A 149 -17.90 3.81 -12.22
N GLY A 150 -19.22 3.79 -12.02
CA GLY A 150 -20.01 4.93 -11.57
C GLY A 150 -19.99 5.19 -10.06
N LEU A 151 -19.36 4.34 -9.25
CA LEU A 151 -19.32 4.50 -7.78
C LEU A 151 -18.36 5.59 -7.31
N ALA A 152 -17.42 6.03 -8.14
CA ALA A 152 -16.49 7.09 -7.78
C ALA A 152 -17.18 8.46 -7.84
N GLY A 153 -17.21 9.16 -6.71
CA GLY A 153 -17.69 10.55 -6.65
C GLY A 153 -16.75 11.51 -7.38
N ALA A 154 -17.25 12.69 -7.77
CA ALA A 154 -16.48 13.69 -8.51
C ALA A 154 -15.19 14.12 -7.77
N ASP A 155 -15.29 14.37 -6.47
CA ASP A 155 -14.17 14.72 -5.59
C ASP A 155 -13.10 13.61 -5.53
N ALA A 156 -13.52 12.34 -5.49
CA ALA A 156 -12.60 11.21 -5.52
C ALA A 156 -11.81 11.15 -6.84
N ILE A 157 -12.50 11.37 -7.97
CA ILE A 157 -11.88 11.38 -9.30
C ILE A 157 -10.89 12.54 -9.42
N GLU A 158 -11.27 13.74 -8.98
CA GLU A 158 -10.38 14.91 -8.99
C GLU A 158 -9.10 14.65 -8.20
N GLN A 159 -9.23 14.13 -6.97
CA GLN A 159 -8.08 13.75 -6.15
C GLN A 159 -7.22 12.67 -6.81
N LEU A 160 -7.82 11.62 -7.38
CA LEU A 160 -7.09 10.53 -8.03
C LEU A 160 -6.37 11.00 -9.29
N VAL A 161 -6.95 11.88 -10.09
CA VAL A 161 -6.27 12.46 -11.27
C VAL A 161 -5.06 13.27 -10.84
N ALA A 162 -5.20 14.11 -9.81
CA ALA A 162 -4.09 14.91 -9.28
C ALA A 162 -2.97 14.04 -8.69
N LEU A 163 -3.32 12.97 -7.96
CA LEU A 163 -2.35 12.04 -7.38
C LEU A 163 -1.65 11.19 -8.46
N GLN A 164 -2.37 10.74 -9.49
CA GLN A 164 -1.77 10.03 -10.62
C GLN A 164 -0.74 10.90 -11.34
N GLY A 165 -1.11 12.14 -11.72
CA GLY A 165 -0.19 13.05 -12.39
C GLY A 165 1.02 13.43 -11.52
N LEU A 166 0.87 13.43 -10.19
CA LEU A 166 1.99 13.62 -9.26
C LEU A 166 2.89 12.38 -9.18
N ALA A 167 2.32 11.18 -9.19
CA ALA A 167 3.08 9.93 -9.24
C ALA A 167 3.84 9.77 -10.57
N GLU A 168 3.23 10.09 -11.70
CA GLU A 168 3.89 10.06 -13.02
C GLU A 168 5.09 11.02 -13.09
N ARG A 169 4.99 12.18 -12.43
CA ARG A 169 6.08 13.16 -12.42
C ARG A 169 7.17 12.84 -11.40
N GLU A 170 6.78 12.41 -10.20
CA GLU A 170 7.70 12.34 -9.07
C GLU A 170 8.07 10.91 -8.66
N LEU A 171 7.18 9.94 -8.81
CA LEU A 171 7.46 8.55 -8.46
C LEU A 171 8.08 7.81 -9.64
N LEU A 172 7.35 7.65 -10.74
CA LEU A 172 7.68 6.69 -11.80
C LEU A 172 9.07 6.91 -12.43
N PRO A 173 9.54 8.13 -12.70
CA PRO A 173 10.86 8.36 -13.29
C PRO A 173 12.02 7.92 -12.38
N ARG A 174 11.77 7.76 -11.08
CA ARG A 174 12.75 7.32 -10.07
C ARG A 174 12.77 5.79 -9.92
N LEU A 175 11.77 5.08 -10.45
CA LEU A 175 11.67 3.63 -10.35
C LEU A 175 12.50 2.93 -11.44
N ARG A 176 12.98 1.72 -11.14
CA ARG A 176 13.72 0.88 -12.07
C ARG A 176 13.16 -0.54 -12.03
N PRO A 177 13.10 -1.26 -13.17
CA PRO A 177 12.70 -2.67 -13.18
C PRO A 177 13.78 -3.56 -12.52
N PRO A 178 13.44 -4.80 -12.14
CA PRO A 178 12.12 -5.42 -12.29
C PRO A 178 11.09 -4.82 -11.32
N TYR A 179 9.84 -4.72 -11.79
CA TYR A 179 8.71 -4.35 -10.94
C TYR A 179 8.07 -5.61 -10.36
N ARG A 180 7.66 -5.52 -9.10
CA ARG A 180 6.75 -6.46 -8.44
C ARG A 180 5.61 -5.63 -7.87
N LEU A 181 4.41 -5.83 -8.40
CA LEU A 181 3.23 -5.04 -8.11
C LEU A 181 2.38 -5.83 -7.11
N GLY A 182 2.26 -5.35 -5.87
CA GLY A 182 1.60 -6.12 -4.82
C GLY A 182 2.29 -7.42 -4.38
N PRO A 183 3.64 -7.50 -4.24
CA PRO A 183 4.28 -8.76 -3.90
C PRO A 183 3.88 -9.26 -2.51
N THR A 184 3.68 -10.56 -2.43
CA THR A 184 3.64 -11.31 -1.16
C THR A 184 5.03 -11.86 -0.85
N PHE A 185 5.22 -12.40 0.33
CA PHE A 185 6.51 -12.93 0.78
C PHE A 185 6.35 -14.37 1.27
N THR A 186 7.45 -15.11 1.45
CA THR A 186 7.39 -16.45 2.07
C THR A 186 6.70 -16.37 3.45
N GLY A 187 6.98 -15.33 4.24
CA GLY A 187 6.34 -15.10 5.53
C GLY A 187 4.84 -14.81 5.47
N SER A 188 4.29 -14.48 4.29
CA SER A 188 2.85 -14.26 4.10
C SER A 188 2.02 -15.54 4.35
N GLU A 189 2.66 -16.72 4.42
CA GLU A 189 1.99 -17.97 4.81
C GLU A 189 1.49 -17.96 6.27
N PHE A 190 2.20 -17.26 7.18
CA PHE A 190 1.81 -17.19 8.58
C PHE A 190 0.85 -16.04 8.86
N CYS A 191 0.98 -14.97 8.08
CA CYS A 191 0.36 -13.69 8.36
C CYS A 191 0.31 -12.90 7.05
N ALA A 192 -0.88 -12.64 6.49
CA ALA A 192 -0.99 -11.97 5.19
C ALA A 192 -0.24 -10.63 5.19
N ALA A 193 0.67 -10.47 4.24
CA ALA A 193 1.52 -9.30 4.08
C ALA A 193 1.71 -9.05 2.59
N ASP A 194 1.14 -7.95 2.13
CA ASP A 194 1.18 -7.52 0.73
C ASP A 194 1.84 -6.13 0.72
N ALA A 195 3.05 -6.04 0.18
CA ALA A 195 3.68 -4.74 -0.02
C ALA A 195 3.08 -4.07 -1.27
N ASP A 196 3.13 -2.73 -1.34
CA ASP A 196 2.55 -2.01 -2.48
C ASP A 196 3.38 -2.24 -3.76
N LEU A 197 4.71 -2.07 -3.65
CA LEU A 197 5.61 -2.14 -4.80
C LEU A 197 7.03 -2.54 -4.38
N ILE A 198 7.67 -3.39 -5.19
CA ILE A 198 9.15 -3.48 -5.23
C ILE A 198 9.62 -3.10 -6.63
N ALA A 199 10.59 -2.20 -6.71
CA ALA A 199 11.17 -1.75 -7.97
C ALA A 199 12.70 -1.77 -7.89
N GLY A 200 13.35 -2.69 -8.61
CA GLY A 200 14.82 -2.71 -8.72
C GLY A 200 15.54 -2.94 -7.39
N GLY A 201 14.95 -3.71 -6.46
CA GLY A 201 15.48 -3.94 -5.12
C GLY A 201 15.00 -2.93 -4.06
N VAL A 202 14.22 -1.91 -4.45
CA VAL A 202 13.64 -0.94 -3.50
C VAL A 202 12.24 -1.40 -3.09
N LEU A 203 12.04 -1.68 -1.81
CA LEU A 203 10.72 -1.95 -1.21
C LEU A 203 10.03 -0.62 -0.88
N ILE A 204 8.89 -0.38 -1.52
CA ILE A 204 8.17 0.91 -1.47
C ILE A 204 6.78 0.70 -0.89
N ASP A 205 6.44 1.53 0.08
CA ASP A 205 5.10 1.64 0.67
C ASP A 205 4.53 3.04 0.38
N ILE A 206 3.32 3.10 -0.18
CA ILE A 206 2.68 4.29 -0.73
C ILE A 206 1.71 4.86 0.31
N LYS A 207 1.92 6.12 0.71
CA LYS A 207 1.10 6.78 1.72
C LYS A 207 0.39 8.01 1.15
N THR A 208 -0.94 8.03 1.23
CA THR A 208 -1.81 9.13 0.75
C THR A 208 -2.34 10.05 1.84
N ARG A 209 -1.69 10.09 3.01
CA ARG A 209 -2.14 10.90 4.16
C ARG A 209 -1.90 12.39 3.95
N LEU A 210 -2.73 13.21 4.59
CA LEU A 210 -2.62 14.68 4.55
C LEU A 210 -1.53 15.27 5.44
N GLY A 211 -0.92 14.47 6.30
CA GLY A 211 -0.01 14.96 7.33
C GLY A 211 -0.73 15.77 8.44
N VAL A 212 0.07 16.24 9.39
CA VAL A 212 -0.41 16.98 10.57
C VAL A 212 -0.47 18.47 10.24
N ARG A 213 -1.63 19.09 10.51
CA ARG A 213 -1.84 20.53 10.35
C ARG A 213 -1.26 21.28 11.54
N ASP A 214 -0.40 22.25 11.28
CA ASP A 214 0.02 23.23 12.27
C ASP A 214 -1.17 24.17 12.58
N PRO A 215 -1.60 24.29 13.85
CA PRO A 215 -2.77 25.09 14.19
C PRO A 215 -2.55 26.61 14.06
N LYS A 216 -1.29 27.07 14.07
CA LYS A 216 -0.93 28.49 13.97
C LYS A 216 -0.77 28.93 12.53
N THR A 217 -0.08 28.13 11.72
CA THR A 217 0.22 28.49 10.31
C THR A 217 -0.76 27.88 9.32
N GLY A 218 -1.50 26.85 9.73
CA GLY A 218 -2.39 26.08 8.85
C GLY A 218 -1.65 25.13 7.90
N VAL A 219 -0.32 25.18 7.84
CA VAL A 219 0.53 24.36 6.97
C VAL A 219 0.50 22.91 7.42
N ARG A 220 0.48 21.97 6.47
CA ARG A 220 0.51 20.53 6.75
C ARG A 220 1.89 19.97 6.51
N SER A 221 2.37 19.15 7.45
CA SER A 221 3.65 18.43 7.33
C SER A 221 3.42 16.93 7.39
N ASP A 222 4.04 16.19 6.47
CA ASP A 222 3.98 14.74 6.54
C ASP A 222 4.88 14.21 7.66
N ARG A 223 4.57 13.00 8.15
CA ARG A 223 5.32 12.34 9.21
C ARG A 223 5.41 10.85 8.95
N LEU A 224 6.60 10.31 9.14
CA LEU A 224 6.83 8.87 9.24
C LEU A 224 6.39 8.40 10.64
N THR A 225 5.42 7.50 10.69
CA THR A 225 4.95 6.92 11.95
C THR A 225 5.75 5.68 12.32
N LEU A 226 5.68 5.26 13.58
CA LEU A 226 6.25 3.98 14.03
C LEU A 226 5.65 2.79 13.26
N ALA A 227 4.34 2.86 12.96
CA ALA A 227 3.65 1.82 12.21
C ALA A 227 4.19 1.70 10.79
N ASP A 228 4.49 2.82 10.11
CA ASP A 228 5.08 2.80 8.77
C ASP A 228 6.45 2.11 8.76
N VAL A 229 7.31 2.44 9.74
CA VAL A 229 8.64 1.81 9.88
C VAL A 229 8.49 0.31 10.11
N TYR A 230 7.63 -0.10 11.04
CA TYR A 230 7.46 -1.51 11.37
C TYR A 230 6.78 -2.31 10.27
N GLN A 231 5.94 -1.66 9.46
CA GLN A 231 5.37 -2.28 8.28
C GLN A 231 6.45 -2.60 7.24
N LEU A 232 7.33 -1.63 6.92
CA LEU A 232 8.47 -1.86 6.02
C LEU A 232 9.41 -2.95 6.56
N LEU A 233 9.71 -2.95 7.86
CA LEU A 233 10.52 -4.01 8.48
C LEU A 233 9.83 -5.37 8.40
N GLY A 234 8.52 -5.43 8.64
CA GLY A 234 7.75 -6.67 8.53
C GLY A 234 7.86 -7.28 7.14
N TYR A 235 7.65 -6.48 6.08
CA TYR A 235 7.84 -6.92 4.70
C TYR A 235 9.27 -7.39 4.43
N LEU A 236 10.28 -6.60 4.84
CA LEU A 236 11.70 -6.96 4.66
C LEU A 236 12.05 -8.30 5.31
N PHE A 237 11.53 -8.56 6.52
CA PHE A 237 11.82 -9.79 7.26
C PHE A 237 10.99 -10.98 6.78
N PHE A 238 9.84 -10.73 6.14
CA PHE A 238 9.03 -11.79 5.55
C PHE A 238 9.63 -12.32 4.24
N ASP A 239 10.47 -11.55 3.56
CA ASP A 239 11.31 -11.99 2.43
C ASP A 239 12.47 -12.88 2.90
N ARG A 240 12.15 -13.97 3.63
CA ARG A 240 13.12 -14.87 4.26
C ARG A 240 14.18 -15.38 3.30
N ASP A 241 13.75 -15.78 2.11
CA ASP A 241 14.60 -16.45 1.11
C ASP A 241 15.36 -15.44 0.23
N ASP A 242 15.28 -14.14 0.54
CA ASP A 242 15.88 -13.05 -0.23
C ASP A 242 15.46 -13.06 -1.71
N ALA A 243 14.21 -13.45 -1.97
CA ALA A 243 13.70 -13.66 -3.33
C ALA A 243 13.65 -12.34 -4.12
N TYR A 244 13.46 -11.22 -3.42
CA TYR A 244 13.37 -9.89 -4.02
C TYR A 244 14.68 -9.09 -3.95
N ARG A 245 15.71 -9.59 -3.24
CA ARG A 245 17.00 -8.92 -3.04
C ARG A 245 16.83 -7.46 -2.64
N ILE A 246 16.06 -7.23 -1.58
CA ILE A 246 15.70 -5.88 -1.13
C ILE A 246 16.95 -5.18 -0.57
N THR A 247 17.39 -4.12 -1.24
CA THR A 247 18.56 -3.32 -0.84
C THR A 247 18.16 -2.02 -0.16
N ASP A 248 16.96 -1.52 -0.42
CA ASP A 248 16.49 -0.22 0.03
C ASP A 248 15.04 -0.29 0.51
N LEU A 249 14.74 0.49 1.54
CA LEU A 249 13.38 0.72 2.03
C LEU A 249 12.97 2.13 1.66
N ALA A 250 11.73 2.33 1.21
CA ALA A 250 11.25 3.65 0.86
C ALA A 250 9.76 3.87 1.17
N ILE A 251 9.42 5.11 1.45
CA ILE A 251 8.05 5.60 1.51
C ILE A 251 7.84 6.58 0.36
N TYR A 252 6.76 6.37 -0.40
CA TYR A 252 6.24 7.40 -1.30
C TYR A 252 5.12 8.17 -0.60
N SER A 253 5.39 9.42 -0.23
CA SER A 253 4.38 10.34 0.29
C SER A 253 3.62 10.96 -0.87
N ALA A 254 2.52 10.33 -1.26
CA ALA A 254 1.85 10.60 -2.53
C ALA A 254 1.29 12.02 -2.63
N ARG A 255 0.72 12.58 -1.57
CA ARG A 255 0.19 13.97 -1.58
C ARG A 255 1.29 15.03 -1.60
N TYR A 256 2.51 14.64 -1.28
CA TYR A 256 3.69 15.50 -1.19
C TYR A 256 4.64 15.28 -2.38
N GLY A 257 4.43 14.24 -3.19
CA GLY A 257 5.29 13.92 -4.33
C GLY A 257 6.70 13.48 -3.92
N ALA A 258 6.90 13.02 -2.68
CA ALA A 258 8.23 12.73 -2.16
C ALA A 258 8.44 11.21 -2.07
N LEU A 259 9.43 10.68 -2.82
CA LEU A 259 9.97 9.34 -2.63
C LEU A 259 11.20 9.42 -1.74
N ILE A 260 11.12 8.85 -0.54
CA ILE A 260 12.15 8.95 0.48
C ILE A 260 12.59 7.53 0.82
N GLY A 261 13.85 7.23 0.51
CA GLY A 261 14.44 5.91 0.71
C GLY A 261 15.70 5.93 1.59
N TRP A 262 16.03 4.75 2.10
CA TRP A 262 17.21 4.45 2.90
C TRP A 262 17.76 3.07 2.54
N PRO A 263 19.09 2.91 2.40
CA PRO A 263 19.70 1.59 2.29
C PRO A 263 19.33 0.72 3.51
N VAL A 264 18.99 -0.54 3.29
CA VAL A 264 18.53 -1.47 4.33
C VAL A 264 19.54 -1.57 5.46
N ALA A 265 20.83 -1.70 5.15
CA ALA A 265 21.88 -1.81 6.17
C ALA A 265 21.93 -0.57 7.08
N GLU A 266 21.86 0.63 6.48
CA GLU A 266 21.87 1.91 7.23
C GLU A 266 20.59 2.08 8.04
N ALA A 267 19.43 1.74 7.47
CA ALA A 267 18.14 1.81 8.15
C ALA A 267 18.11 0.88 9.36
N LEU A 268 18.49 -0.39 9.20
CA LEU A 268 18.52 -1.36 10.30
C LEU A 268 19.49 -0.93 11.40
N GLN A 269 20.70 -0.48 11.02
CA GLN A 269 21.68 0.01 11.99
C GLN A 269 21.15 1.22 12.76
N ALA A 270 20.54 2.19 12.09
CA ALA A 270 19.97 3.37 12.74
C ALA A 270 18.84 3.01 13.70
N LEU A 271 18.02 2.01 13.36
CA LEU A 271 16.88 1.56 14.16
C LEU A 271 17.29 0.69 15.36
N ALA A 272 18.32 -0.14 15.19
CA ALA A 272 18.86 -1.02 16.23
C ALA A 272 19.89 -0.34 17.15
N GLY A 273 20.59 0.69 16.66
CA GLY A 273 21.71 1.33 17.36
C GLY A 273 23.05 0.63 17.18
N GLU A 274 23.10 -0.46 16.40
CA GLU A 274 24.27 -1.29 16.14
C GLU A 274 24.14 -1.99 14.78
N PRO A 275 25.23 -2.51 14.18
CA PRO A 275 25.14 -3.30 12.95
C PRO A 275 24.19 -4.49 13.08
N VAL A 276 23.43 -4.78 12.03
CA VAL A 276 22.42 -5.85 12.00
C VAL A 276 22.74 -6.84 10.88
N ASP A 277 22.86 -8.12 11.22
CA ASP A 277 22.87 -9.22 10.26
C ASP A 277 21.42 -9.52 9.85
N LEU A 278 21.05 -9.15 8.62
CA LEU A 278 19.69 -9.33 8.11
C LEU A 278 19.28 -10.80 7.98
N PRO A 279 20.11 -11.72 7.42
CA PRO A 279 19.85 -13.15 7.46
C PRO A 279 19.53 -13.70 8.87
N GLU A 280 20.29 -13.30 9.89
CA GLU A 280 20.02 -13.73 11.27
C GLU A 280 18.68 -13.23 11.79
N VAL A 281 18.36 -11.95 11.55
CA VAL A 281 17.07 -11.37 11.95
C VAL A 281 15.89 -12.03 11.23
N ARG A 282 16.02 -12.33 9.93
CA ARG A 282 15.01 -13.07 9.16
C ARG A 282 14.76 -14.45 9.77
N ALA A 283 15.82 -15.16 10.17
CA ALA A 283 15.71 -16.45 10.82
C ALA A 283 15.04 -16.36 12.21
N GLU A 284 15.36 -15.35 13.01
CA GLU A 284 14.72 -15.11 14.31
C GLU A 284 13.22 -14.81 14.15
N VAL A 285 12.85 -13.90 13.24
CA VAL A 285 11.45 -13.59 12.94
C VAL A 285 10.70 -14.85 12.51
N TRP A 286 11.28 -15.68 11.65
CA TRP A 286 10.64 -16.91 11.23
C TRP A 286 10.41 -17.91 12.38
N SER A 287 11.40 -18.05 13.28
CA SER A 287 11.26 -18.85 14.49
C SER A 287 10.10 -18.33 15.36
N LEU A 288 10.00 -17.00 15.50
CA LEU A 288 8.91 -16.35 16.25
C LEU A 288 7.51 -16.57 15.65
N LEU A 289 7.41 -16.74 14.33
CA LEU A 289 6.13 -16.96 13.65
C LEU A 289 5.70 -18.44 13.63
N THR A 290 6.63 -19.37 13.84
CA THR A 290 6.38 -20.82 13.80
C THR A 290 6.06 -21.43 15.17
N HIS A 291 6.35 -20.72 16.26
CA HIS A 291 6.16 -21.17 17.64
C HIS A 291 4.93 -20.51 18.30
#